data_AF-A0A2U2B3U8-F1
#
_entry.id   AF-A0A2U2B3U8-F1
#
_cell.length_a   1.000
_cell.length_b   1.000
_cell.length_c   1.000
_cell.angle_alpha   90.00
_cell.angle_beta   90.00
_cell.angle_gamma   90.00
#
_symmetry.space_group_name_H-M   'P 1'
#
loop_
_entity.id
_entity.type
_entity.pdbx_description
1 polymer ?
#
loop_
_entity_poly.entity_id
_entity_poly.type
_entity_poly.pdbx_seq_one_letter_code
_entity_poly.pdbx_strand_id
1 'polypeptide(L)'
;MKTINNYTTFGLSEKSFSEIISLLKNFPEIEQAKIFGSRATGNYKTGSDIDIAIFGKNVNQKSILNLMDAFEDSILPYFVDVLDYKTIKNIELKKHIDEAGVEFYRKKTNYQ
;
A
#
# COMPACT_ATOMS: atom_id res chain seq x y z
N MET A 1 8.80 -26.55 13.24
CA MET A 1 8.86 -25.14 12.76
C MET A 1 8.08 -25.05 11.46
N LYS A 2 6.87 -24.49 11.49
CA LYS A 2 6.10 -24.19 10.27
C LYS A 2 5.65 -22.74 10.38
N THR A 3 6.40 -21.85 9.77
CA THR A 3 5.94 -20.48 9.50
C THR A 3 5.74 -20.41 8.01
N ILE A 4 4.53 -20.74 7.56
CA ILE A 4 4.10 -20.50 6.18
C ILE A 4 3.13 -19.33 6.29
N ASN A 5 3.66 -18.11 6.22
CA ASN A 5 2.81 -16.94 6.05
C ASN A 5 2.47 -16.85 4.56
N ASN A 6 1.29 -17.33 4.19
CA ASN A 6 0.72 -17.18 2.86
C ASN A 6 0.48 -15.69 2.58
N TYR A 7 1.48 -14.98 2.06
CA TYR A 7 1.27 -13.70 1.43
C TYR A 7 0.69 -13.94 0.05
N THR A 8 -0.62 -13.75 -0.09
CA THR A 8 -1.22 -13.51 -1.40
C THR A 8 -0.55 -12.25 -1.93
N THR A 9 0.42 -12.34 -2.84
CA THR A 9 1.22 -11.20 -3.31
C THR A 9 0.41 -10.21 -4.16
N PHE A 10 -0.92 -10.24 -4.11
CA PHE A 10 -1.82 -9.34 -4.86
C PHE A 10 -1.58 -9.37 -6.38
N GLY A 11 -1.12 -10.52 -6.89
CA GLY A 11 -0.72 -10.67 -8.29
C GLY A 11 0.58 -9.97 -8.66
N LEU A 12 1.41 -9.65 -7.68
CA LEU A 12 2.71 -9.04 -7.84
C LEU A 12 3.81 -10.10 -7.71
N SER A 13 4.92 -9.89 -8.41
CA SER A 13 6.13 -10.66 -8.17
C SER A 13 6.67 -10.37 -6.77
N GLU A 14 7.42 -11.31 -6.18
CA GLU A 14 8.08 -11.09 -4.88
C GLU A 14 9.00 -9.87 -4.91
N LYS A 15 9.67 -9.64 -6.05
CA LYS A 15 10.54 -8.47 -6.26
C LYS A 15 9.73 -7.17 -6.21
N SER A 16 8.63 -7.08 -6.96
CA SER A 16 7.76 -5.90 -6.96
C SER A 16 7.16 -5.66 -5.57
N PHE A 17 6.68 -6.71 -4.91
CA PHE A 17 6.12 -6.59 -3.57
C PHE A 17 7.18 -6.11 -2.55
N SER A 18 8.39 -6.65 -2.63
CA SER A 18 9.52 -6.24 -1.76
C SER A 18 9.97 -4.80 -2.01
N GLU A 19 9.94 -4.35 -3.27
CA GLU A 19 10.22 -2.95 -3.65
C GLU A 19 9.21 -2.01 -2.99
N ILE A 20 7.90 -2.30 -3.10
CA ILE A 20 6.84 -1.49 -2.49
C ILE A 20 7.03 -1.40 -0.96
N ILE A 21 7.28 -2.53 -0.30
CA ILE A 21 7.54 -2.56 1.15
C ILE A 21 8.78 -1.73 1.52
N SER A 22 9.83 -1.76 0.69
CA SER A 22 11.07 -1.03 0.94
C SER A 22 10.87 0.47 0.78
N LEU A 23 10.14 0.89 -0.26
CA LEU A 23 9.77 2.29 -0.45
C LEU A 23 8.95 2.81 0.74
N LEU A 24 7.88 2.10 1.16
CA LEU A 24 7.07 2.51 2.31
C LEU A 24 7.86 2.66 3.62
N LYS A 25 8.90 1.85 3.84
CA LYS A 25 9.77 1.96 5.02
C LYS A 25 10.59 3.24 5.07
N ASN A 26 10.87 3.85 3.92
CA ASN A 26 11.64 5.10 3.83
C ASN A 26 10.81 6.34 4.23
N PHE A 27 9.51 6.19 4.43
CA PHE A 27 8.61 7.27 4.84
C PHE A 27 8.19 7.06 6.30
N PRO A 28 8.90 7.64 7.27
CA PRO A 28 8.69 7.39 8.69
C PRO A 28 7.30 7.80 9.21
N GLU A 29 6.61 8.70 8.52
CA GLU A 29 5.24 9.12 8.80
C GLU A 29 4.17 8.07 8.47
N ILE A 30 4.50 7.07 7.63
CA ILE A 30 3.59 5.99 7.26
C ILE A 30 3.64 4.91 8.33
N GLU A 31 2.53 4.73 9.02
CA GLU A 31 2.38 3.76 10.11
C GLU A 31 1.79 2.44 9.60
N GLN A 32 0.94 2.50 8.58
CA GLN A 32 0.28 1.35 7.98
C GLN A 32 -0.06 1.63 6.50
N ALA A 33 -0.11 0.58 5.68
CA ALA A 33 -0.65 0.64 4.33
C ALA A 33 -1.53 -0.57 4.02
N LYS A 34 -2.62 -0.33 3.28
CA LYS A 34 -3.52 -1.34 2.75
C LYS A 34 -3.53 -1.28 1.22
N ILE A 35 -3.51 -2.43 0.56
CA ILE A 35 -3.88 -2.54 -0.86
C ILE A 35 -5.39 -2.63 -0.92
N PHE A 36 -6.02 -1.88 -1.82
CA PHE A 36 -7.46 -1.96 -2.08
C PHE A 36 -7.72 -2.19 -3.59
N GLY A 37 -8.98 -2.08 -4.02
CA GLY A 37 -9.33 -2.15 -5.43
C GLY A 37 -9.20 -3.55 -6.03
N SER A 38 -8.85 -3.61 -7.32
CA SER A 38 -8.90 -4.85 -8.11
C SER A 38 -7.95 -5.93 -7.59
N ARG A 39 -6.77 -5.51 -7.10
CA ARG A 39 -5.73 -6.41 -6.57
C ARG A 39 -6.08 -6.99 -5.21
N ALA A 40 -6.75 -6.21 -4.34
CA ALA A 40 -7.25 -6.70 -3.07
C ALA A 40 -8.39 -7.73 -3.24
N THR A 41 -9.27 -7.51 -4.21
CA THR A 41 -10.43 -8.37 -4.47
C THR A 41 -10.15 -9.56 -5.39
N GLY A 42 -8.94 -9.67 -5.95
CA GLY A 42 -8.54 -10.75 -6.87
C GLY A 42 -9.05 -10.57 -8.31
N ASN A 43 -9.70 -9.45 -8.63
CA ASN A 43 -10.25 -9.15 -9.96
C ASN A 43 -9.27 -8.36 -10.87
N TYR A 44 -7.99 -8.38 -10.54
CA TYR A 44 -6.96 -7.65 -11.28
C TYR A 44 -6.58 -8.36 -12.59
N LYS A 45 -6.10 -7.59 -13.55
CA LYS A 45 -5.42 -8.05 -14.77
C LYS A 45 -3.92 -7.85 -14.62
N THR A 46 -3.13 -8.44 -15.51
CA THR A 46 -1.66 -8.32 -15.48
C THR A 46 -1.18 -6.87 -15.39
N GLY A 47 -1.80 -5.95 -16.12
CA GLY A 47 -1.46 -4.53 -16.12
C GLY A 47 -2.34 -3.65 -15.24
N SER A 48 -3.10 -4.21 -14.29
CA SER A 48 -3.89 -3.40 -13.36
C SER A 48 -2.98 -2.60 -12.43
N ASP A 49 -3.42 -1.38 -12.12
CA ASP A 49 -2.74 -0.49 -11.18
C ASP A 49 -2.70 -1.08 -9.77
N ILE A 50 -1.84 -0.51 -8.92
CA ILE A 50 -1.74 -0.86 -7.51
C ILE A 50 -2.33 0.27 -6.68
N ASP A 51 -3.55 0.05 -6.18
CA ASP A 51 -4.25 0.98 -5.30
C ASP A 51 -3.76 0.82 -3.85
N ILE A 52 -3.10 1.84 -3.29
CA ILE A 52 -2.55 1.84 -1.94
C ILE A 52 -3.17 2.96 -1.10
N ALA A 53 -3.83 2.57 -0.01
CA ALA A 53 -4.26 3.50 1.03
C ALA A 53 -3.21 3.51 2.15
N ILE A 54 -2.65 4.68 2.44
CA ILE A 54 -1.68 4.87 3.52
C ILE A 54 -2.32 5.52 4.75
N PHE A 55 -1.80 5.17 5.92
CA PHE A 55 -2.29 5.59 7.22
C PHE A 55 -1.10 6.08 8.06
N GLY A 56 -1.28 7.22 8.71
CA GLY A 56 -0.34 7.73 9.69
C GLY A 56 -0.72 9.12 10.16
N LYS A 57 -0.44 9.43 11.44
CA LYS A 57 -0.86 10.71 12.03
C LYS A 57 -0.27 11.90 11.28
N ASN A 58 0.99 11.77 10.86
CA ASN A 58 1.78 12.83 10.24
C ASN A 58 1.80 12.79 8.70
N VAL A 59 1.09 11.83 8.09
CA VAL A 59 0.90 11.81 6.63
C VAL A 59 0.20 13.11 6.20
N ASN A 60 0.76 13.72 5.15
CA ASN A 60 0.27 14.95 4.55
C ASN A 60 0.51 14.91 3.02
N GLN A 61 0.07 15.96 2.31
CA GLN A 61 0.17 16.01 0.84
C GLN A 61 1.60 15.85 0.33
N LYS A 62 2.61 16.40 1.02
CA LYS A 62 4.01 16.25 0.63
C LYS A 62 4.49 14.80 0.75
N SER A 63 4.06 14.09 1.79
CA SER A 63 4.34 12.66 1.96
C SER A 63 3.79 11.84 0.78
N ILE A 64 2.58 12.17 0.33
CA ILE A 64 1.94 11.50 -0.82
C ILE A 64 2.72 11.77 -2.11
N LEU A 65 2.99 13.04 -2.42
CA LEU A 65 3.73 13.42 -3.63
C LEU A 65 5.11 12.78 -3.68
N ASN A 66 5.88 12.87 -2.59
CA ASN A 66 7.21 12.26 -2.53
C ASN A 66 7.16 10.72 -2.67
N LEU A 67 6.12 10.07 -2.14
CA LEU A 67 5.94 8.62 -2.29
C LEU A 67 5.56 8.24 -3.71
N MET A 68 4.69 9.03 -4.38
CA MET A 68 4.36 8.85 -5.78
C MET A 68 5.60 9.03 -6.67
N ASP A 69 6.39 10.09 -6.46
CA ASP A 69 7.66 10.31 -7.17
C ASP A 69 8.60 9.11 -6.99
N ALA A 70 8.71 8.58 -5.77
CA ALA A 70 9.56 7.42 -5.48
C ALA A 70 9.05 6.13 -6.16
N PHE A 71 7.74 5.98 -6.36
CA PHE A 71 7.19 4.88 -7.15
C PHE A 71 7.44 5.06 -8.64
N GLU A 72 7.32 6.28 -9.17
CA GLU A 72 7.62 6.60 -10.57
C GLU A 72 9.11 6.38 -10.92
N ASP A 73 10.02 6.71 -9.99
CA ASP A 73 11.46 6.47 -10.11
C ASP A 73 11.86 5.01 -9.91
N SER A 74 10.94 4.16 -9.46
CA SER A 74 11.21 2.74 -9.20
C SER A 74 11.18 1.88 -10.47
N ILE A 75 11.67 0.65 -10.35
CA ILE A 75 11.62 -0.34 -11.44
C ILE A 75 10.29 -1.13 -11.48
N LEU A 76 9.24 -0.64 -10.81
CA LEU A 76 7.95 -1.30 -10.80
C LEU A 76 7.31 -1.24 -12.20
N PRO A 77 6.81 -2.37 -12.74
CA PRO A 77 6.16 -2.38 -14.05
C PRO A 77 4.67 -2.00 -13.97
N TYR A 78 4.26 -1.27 -12.93
CA TYR A 78 2.86 -0.94 -12.63
C TYR A 78 2.76 0.51 -12.18
N PHE A 79 1.65 1.17 -12.53
CA PHE A 79 1.28 2.42 -11.88
C PHE A 79 0.80 2.15 -10.45
N VAL A 80 1.04 3.12 -9.57
CA VAL A 80 0.69 3.04 -8.15
C VAL A 80 -0.11 4.27 -7.77
N ASP A 81 -1.38 4.06 -7.43
CA ASP A 81 -2.26 5.11 -6.94
C ASP A 81 -2.20 5.15 -5.42
N VAL A 82 -1.79 6.30 -4.85
CA VAL A 82 -1.60 6.46 -3.40
C VAL A 82 -2.63 7.42 -2.83
N LEU A 83 -3.37 6.97 -1.82
CA LEU A 83 -4.35 7.80 -1.08
C LEU A 83 -3.98 7.92 0.39
N ASP A 84 -4.01 9.14 0.95
CA ASP A 84 -4.05 9.35 2.41
C ASP A 84 -5.47 9.07 2.91
N TYR A 85 -5.65 7.94 3.59
CA TYR A 85 -6.95 7.49 4.11
C TYR A 85 -7.63 8.57 4.96
N LYS A 86 -6.88 9.35 5.73
CA LYS A 86 -7.41 10.42 6.59
C LYS A 86 -8.18 11.48 5.79
N THR A 87 -7.69 11.79 4.59
CA THR A 87 -8.22 12.88 3.74
C THR A 87 -9.37 12.45 2.82
N ILE A 88 -9.62 11.15 2.67
CA ILE A 88 -10.71 10.66 1.82
C ILE A 88 -12.06 11.13 2.37
N LYS A 89 -12.80 11.90 1.55
CA LYS A 89 -14.15 12.40 1.87
C LYS A 89 -15.26 11.47 1.38
N ASN A 90 -14.98 10.65 0.37
CA ASN A 90 -15.94 9.69 -0.17
C ASN A 90 -16.12 8.53 0.84
N ILE A 91 -17.31 8.43 1.43
CA ILE A 91 -17.66 7.45 2.45
C ILE A 91 -17.66 6.03 1.87
N GLU A 92 -18.16 5.84 0.64
CA GLU A 92 -18.20 4.52 -0.01
C GLU A 92 -16.78 4.02 -0.29
N LEU A 93 -15.88 4.90 -0.73
CA LEU A 93 -14.48 4.56 -0.92
C LEU A 93 -13.80 4.18 0.39
N LYS A 94 -14.01 4.94 1.47
CA LYS A 94 -13.50 4.59 2.81
C LYS A 94 -14.01 3.22 3.26
N LYS A 95 -15.32 3.00 3.15
CA LYS A 95 -15.95 1.71 3.48
C LYS A 95 -15.34 0.57 2.68
N HIS A 96 -15.13 0.76 1.38
CA HIS A 96 -14.48 -0.24 0.54
C HIS A 96 -13.05 -0.56 1.00
N ILE A 97 -12.24 0.46 1.32
CA ILE A 97 -10.88 0.27 1.87
C ILE A 97 -10.92 -0.45 3.23
N ASP A 98 -11.93 -0.18 4.05
CA ASP A 98 -12.08 -0.80 5.36
C ASP A 98 -12.48 -2.28 5.28
N GLU A 99 -13.45 -2.59 4.43
CA GLU A 99 -14.06 -3.92 4.30
C GLU A 99 -13.26 -4.86 3.37
N ALA A 100 -12.77 -4.35 2.25
CA ALA A 100 -12.09 -5.14 1.22
C ALA A 100 -10.57 -4.89 1.15
N GLY A 101 -10.08 -3.81 1.75
CA GLY A 101 -8.65 -3.50 1.75
C GLY A 101 -7.85 -4.46 2.62
N VAL A 102 -6.72 -4.94 2.10
CA VAL A 102 -5.84 -5.89 2.77
C VAL A 102 -4.59 -5.18 3.27
N GLU A 103 -4.36 -5.24 4.58
CA GLU A 103 -3.13 -4.72 5.18
C GLU A 103 -1.93 -5.55 4.74
N PHE A 104 -0.91 -4.88 4.21
CA PHE A 104 0.32 -5.51 3.75
C PHE A 104 1.58 -4.88 4.33
N TYR A 105 1.45 -3.68 4.93
CA TYR A 105 2.53 -3.00 5.63
C TYR A 105 2.01 -2.42 6.95
N ARG A 106 2.78 -2.65 8.02
CA ARG A 106 2.63 -1.99 9.31
C ARG A 106 4.02 -1.72 9.86
N LYS A 107 4.28 -0.46 10.21
CA LYS A 107 5.53 -0.06 10.85
C LYS A 107 5.59 -0.74 12.23
N LYS A 108 6.65 -1.50 12.49
CA LYS A 108 6.86 -2.08 13.82
C LYS A 108 7.06 -0.96 14.83
N THR A 109 6.15 -0.84 15.78
CA THR A 109 6.35 -0.02 16.97
C THR A 109 7.22 -0.85 17.91
N ASN A 110 8.49 -0.50 18.08
CA ASN A 110 9.28 -1.07 19.17
C ASN A 110 8.74 -0.46 20.47
N TYR A 111 7.85 -1.18 21.15
CA TYR A 111 7.65 -0.93 22.57
C TYR A 111 8.93 -1.41 23.26
N GLN A 112 9.71 -0.46 23.78
CA GLN A 112 10.81 -0.74 24.71
C GLN A 112 10.21 -1.18 26.06
#